data_AF-A0A7K5X4A4-F1
#
_entry.id   AF-A0A7K5X4A4-F1
#
_cell.length_a   1.000
_cell.length_b   1.000
_cell.length_c   1.000
_cell.angle_alpha   90.00
_cell.angle_beta   90.00
_cell.angle_gamma   90.00
#
_symmetry.space_group_name_H-M   'P 1'
#
loop_
_entity.id
_entity.type
_entity.pdbx_description
1 polymer ?
#
loop_
_entity_poly.entity_id
_entity_poly.type
_entity_poly.pdbx_seq_one_letter_code
_entity_poly.pdbx_strand_id
1 'polypeptide(L)'
;VQRTIAKQIQMVRQVGKGRYGEVWMGKWRGEKVAVKVFFTTEEASWFRETEIYQTVLMRHENILGFIAADIKGTGSWTQLYLITDYHENGSLYDFLKCTTLDNRALLKLAYSAA
;
A
#
# COMPACT_ATOMS: atom_id res chain seq x y z
N VAL A 1 -14.10 8.94 -21.77
CA VAL A 1 -14.07 8.66 -20.31
C VAL A 1 -12.67 8.19 -19.94
N GLN A 2 -11.88 9.02 -19.25
CA GLN A 2 -10.52 8.64 -18.83
C GLN A 2 -10.63 7.50 -17.81
N ARG A 3 -10.07 6.33 -18.13
CA ARG A 3 -10.08 5.17 -17.22
C ARG A 3 -9.03 5.42 -16.14
N THR A 4 -9.46 5.67 -14.91
CA THR A 4 -8.55 5.81 -13.77
C THR A 4 -8.11 4.43 -13.28
N ILE A 5 -7.02 4.37 -12.50
CA ILE A 5 -6.44 3.10 -12.04
C ILE A 5 -7.39 2.42 -11.05
N ALA A 6 -7.98 3.16 -10.11
CA ALA A 6 -8.88 2.63 -9.09
C ALA A 6 -10.15 1.96 -9.66
N LYS A 7 -10.63 2.39 -10.83
CA LYS A 7 -11.77 1.75 -11.52
C LYS A 7 -11.42 0.38 -12.11
N GLN A 8 -10.13 0.10 -12.34
CA GLN A 8 -9.65 -1.16 -12.92
C GLN A 8 -9.16 -2.14 -11.85
N ILE A 9 -9.13 -1.72 -10.57
CA ILE A 9 -8.73 -2.60 -9.47
C ILE A 9 -9.93 -3.40 -8.99
N GLN A 10 -9.76 -4.72 -8.93
CA GLN A 10 -10.66 -5.62 -8.23
C GLN A 10 -10.19 -5.76 -6.78
N MET A 11 -10.98 -5.29 -5.81
CA MET A 11 -10.71 -5.50 -4.39
C MET A 11 -10.96 -6.97 -4.04
N VAL A 12 -10.00 -7.64 -3.41
CA VAL A 12 -10.10 -9.09 -3.14
C VAL A 12 -10.36 -9.38 -1.67
N ARG A 13 -9.49 -8.91 -0.76
CA ARG A 13 -9.66 -9.10 0.69
C ARG A 13 -9.02 -7.98 1.48
N GLN A 14 -9.58 -7.67 2.65
CA GLN A 14 -8.94 -6.79 3.61
C GLN A 14 -7.72 -7.51 4.22
N VAL A 15 -6.59 -6.81 4.30
CA VAL A 15 -5.32 -7.32 4.86
C VAL A 15 -4.87 -6.55 6.09
N GLY A 16 -5.42 -5.36 6.32
CA GLY A 16 -5.15 -4.59 7.51
C GLY A 16 -6.16 -3.47 7.74
N LYS A 17 -6.18 -2.97 8.97
CA LYS A 17 -6.92 -1.78 9.36
C LYS A 17 -6.00 -0.89 10.18
N GLY A 18 -5.83 0.34 9.74
CA GLY A 18 -5.02 1.35 10.41
C GLY A 18 -5.88 2.46 10.99
N ARG A 19 -5.22 3.47 11.55
CA ARG A 19 -5.87 4.66 12.12
C ARG A 19 -6.67 5.44 11.08
N TYR A 20 -6.11 5.60 9.88
CA TYR A 20 -6.63 6.50 8.84
C TYR A 20 -7.48 5.82 7.76
N GLY A 21 -7.62 4.49 7.85
CA GLY A 21 -8.31 3.72 6.82
C GLY A 21 -7.98 2.24 6.85
N GLU A 22 -8.31 1.57 5.76
CA GLU A 22 -8.18 0.12 5.60
C GLU A 22 -7.20 -0.22 4.49
N VAL A 23 -6.49 -1.33 4.63
CA VAL A 23 -5.60 -1.84 3.60
C VAL A 23 -6.19 -3.13 3.03
N TRP A 24 -6.27 -3.19 1.71
CA TRP A 24 -6.83 -4.29 0.97
C TRP A 24 -5.79 -4.86 0.01
N MET A 25 -5.81 -6.18 -0.19
CA MET A 25 -5.20 -6.77 -1.36
C MET A 25 -6.21 -6.67 -2.51
N GLY A 26 -5.77 -6.07 -3.61
CA GLY A 26 -6.50 -5.98 -4.87
C GLY A 26 -5.74 -6.66 -6.01
N LYS A 27 -6.41 -6.79 -7.15
CA LYS A 27 -5.80 -7.19 -8.42
C LYS A 27 -5.92 -6.09 -9.45
N TRP A 28 -4.80 -5.75 -10.09
CA TRP A 28 -4.74 -4.83 -11.20
C TRP A 28 -4.00 -5.49 -12.37
N ARG A 29 -4.68 -5.67 -13.51
CA ARG A 29 -4.13 -6.35 -14.70
C ARG A 29 -3.54 -7.75 -14.41
N GLY A 30 -4.13 -8.46 -13.45
CA GLY A 30 -3.69 -9.80 -13.04
C GLY A 30 -2.71 -9.80 -11.85
N GLU A 31 -2.00 -8.70 -11.62
CA GLU A 31 -1.00 -8.56 -10.56
C GLU A 31 -1.63 -8.16 -9.22
N LYS A 32 -1.05 -8.64 -8.12
CA LYS A 32 -1.49 -8.27 -6.76
C LYS A 32 -0.98 -6.88 -6.40
N VAL A 33 -1.86 -6.03 -5.89
CA VAL A 33 -1.54 -4.68 -5.39
C VAL A 33 -2.10 -4.48 -3.98
N ALA A 34 -1.42 -3.67 -3.18
CA ALA A 34 -1.96 -3.20 -1.91
C ALA A 34 -2.70 -1.88 -2.16
N VAL A 35 -3.91 -1.76 -1.62
CA VAL A 35 -4.74 -0.56 -1.74
C VAL A 35 -5.08 -0.09 -0.35
N LYS A 36 -4.49 1.02 0.06
CA LYS A 36 -4.91 1.74 1.27
C LYS A 36 -6.05 2.67 0.91
N VAL A 37 -7.21 2.39 1.47
CA VAL A 37 -8.45 3.16 1.31
C VAL A 37 -8.59 4.04 2.55
N PHE A 38 -8.43 5.35 2.38
CA PHE A 38 -8.58 6.30 3.48
C PHE A 38 -10.05 6.67 3.67
N PHE A 39 -10.42 6.96 4.92
CA PHE A 39 -11.67 7.65 5.19
C PHE A 39 -11.64 9.05 4.60
N THR A 40 -12.77 9.56 4.13
CA THR A 40 -12.86 10.91 3.54
C THR A 40 -12.48 12.00 4.53
N THR A 41 -12.68 11.78 5.83
CA THR A 41 -12.23 12.67 6.90
C THR A 41 -10.71 12.77 7.02
N GLU A 42 -9.97 11.83 6.43
CA GLU A 42 -8.51 11.72 6.48
C GLU A 42 -7.85 12.15 5.15
N GLU A 43 -8.51 13.02 4.38
CA GLU A 43 -8.00 13.53 3.09
C GLU A 43 -6.62 14.18 3.23
N ALA A 44 -6.38 14.95 4.30
CA ALA A 44 -5.07 15.56 4.56
C ALA A 44 -3.96 14.51 4.75
N SER A 45 -4.28 13.36 5.36
CA SER A 45 -3.33 12.26 5.53
C SER A 45 -3.06 11.53 4.22
N TRP A 46 -4.10 11.29 3.41
CA TRP A 46 -3.95 10.73 2.07
C TRP A 46 -3.10 11.64 1.16
N PHE A 47 -3.37 12.95 1.18
CA PHE A 47 -2.63 13.92 0.39
C PHE A 47 -1.14 13.95 0.78
N ARG A 48 -0.85 14.03 2.09
CA ARG A 48 0.53 14.00 2.59
C ARG A 48 1.28 12.72 2.22
N GLU A 49 0.67 11.55 2.39
CA GLU A 49 1.32 10.29 2.01
C GLU A 49 1.57 10.25 0.49
N THR A 50 0.61 10.71 -0.31
CA THR A 50 0.77 10.79 -1.77
C THR A 50 1.94 11.69 -2.17
N GLU A 51 2.07 12.87 -1.56
CA GLU A 51 3.17 13.81 -1.81
C GLU A 51 4.54 13.21 -1.46
N ILE A 52 4.63 12.52 -0.31
CA ILE A 52 5.86 11.83 0.10
C ILE A 52 6.25 10.77 -0.94
N TYR A 53 5.32 9.92 -1.36
CA TYR A 53 5.61 8.88 -2.36
C TYR A 53 5.93 9.43 -3.76
N GLN A 54 5.42 10.61 -4.10
CA GLN A 54 5.68 11.28 -5.37
C GLN A 54 6.97 12.13 -5.39
N THR A 55 7.66 12.25 -4.26
CA THR A 55 8.91 13.02 -4.19
C THR A 55 9.96 12.42 -5.12
N VAL A 56 10.71 13.30 -5.81
CA VAL A 56 11.73 12.90 -6.79
C VAL A 56 12.82 12.08 -6.10
N LEU A 57 13.29 11.01 -6.76
CA LEU A 57 14.26 10.04 -6.24
C LEU A 57 13.80 9.19 -5.03
N MET A 58 12.50 9.13 -4.72
CA MET A 58 11.97 8.26 -3.66
C MET A 58 11.95 6.76 -3.98
N ARG A 59 12.08 6.39 -5.26
CA ARG A 59 12.04 4.97 -5.66
C ARG A 59 13.34 4.27 -5.27
N HIS A 60 13.24 3.31 -4.37
CA HIS A 60 14.34 2.49 -3.88
C HIS A 60 13.85 1.06 -3.60
N GLU A 61 14.73 0.06 -3.68
CA GLU A 61 14.34 -1.35 -3.48
C GLU A 61 13.85 -1.67 -2.05
N ASN A 62 14.27 -0.87 -1.07
CA ASN A 62 13.87 -0.98 0.34
C ASN A 62 12.76 -0.01 0.75
N ILE A 63 12.22 0.78 -0.18
CA ILE A 63 11.05 1.63 0.04
C ILE A 63 9.87 0.99 -0.67
N LEU A 64 8.71 0.94 0.00
CA LEU A 64 7.51 0.34 -0.56
C LEU A 64 7.16 0.99 -1.92
N GLY A 65 7.01 0.17 -2.96
CA GLY A 65 6.80 0.63 -4.32
C GLY A 65 5.47 1.34 -4.50
N PHE A 66 5.51 2.65 -4.75
CA PHE A 66 4.33 3.44 -5.09
C PHE A 66 3.94 3.25 -6.56
N ILE A 67 2.66 2.95 -6.78
CA ILE A 67 2.08 2.76 -8.11
C ILE A 67 1.27 4.00 -8.49
N ALA A 68 0.29 4.37 -7.66
CA ALA A 68 -0.63 5.48 -7.95
C ALA A 68 -1.39 5.96 -6.70
N ALA A 69 -1.93 7.17 -6.78
CA ALA A 69 -2.99 7.65 -5.92
C ALA A 69 -4.19 8.04 -6.80
N ASP A 70 -5.41 7.74 -6.34
CA ASP A 70 -6.61 7.93 -7.16
C ASP A 70 -7.84 8.14 -6.28
N ILE A 71 -8.87 8.77 -6.82
CA ILE A 71 -10.14 9.05 -6.13
C ILE A 71 -11.25 8.28 -6.83
N LYS A 72 -12.01 7.49 -6.08
CA LYS A 72 -13.09 6.65 -6.61
C LYS A 72 -14.42 7.02 -5.93
N GLY A 73 -15.47 7.19 -6.72
CA GLY A 73 -16.81 7.49 -6.23
C GLY A 73 -17.17 8.98 -6.36
N THR A 74 -18.34 9.35 -5.83
CA THR A 74 -18.87 10.72 -5.86
C THR A 74 -19.65 11.01 -4.58
N GLY A 75 -19.55 12.24 -4.05
CA GLY A 75 -20.30 12.68 -2.88
C GLY A 75 -19.95 11.88 -1.62
N SER A 76 -20.97 11.34 -0.94
CA SER A 76 -20.83 10.56 0.30
C SER A 76 -20.08 9.22 0.15
N TRP A 77 -19.86 8.76 -1.08
CA TRP A 77 -19.15 7.50 -1.39
C TRP A 77 -17.75 7.71 -1.96
N THR A 78 -17.17 8.89 -1.76
CA THR A 78 -15.79 9.17 -2.16
C THR A 78 -14.83 8.28 -1.39
N GLN A 79 -13.91 7.63 -2.08
CA GLN A 79 -12.85 6.82 -1.51
C GLN A 79 -11.50 7.32 -2.05
N LEU A 80 -10.55 7.53 -1.16
CA LEU A 80 -9.22 8.00 -1.50
C LEU A 80 -8.27 6.80 -1.48
N TYR A 81 -7.72 6.44 -2.63
CA TYR A 81 -6.88 5.25 -2.79
C TYR A 81 -5.42 5.67 -2.86
N LEU A 82 -4.58 4.95 -2.12
CA LEU A 82 -3.15 4.90 -2.29
C LEU A 82 -2.78 3.46 -2.65
N ILE A 83 -2.18 3.28 -3.83
CA ILE A 83 -1.94 1.98 -4.45
C ILE A 83 -0.43 1.74 -4.48
N THR A 84 -0.01 0.64 -3.89
CA THR A 84 1.40 0.23 -3.79
C THR A 84 1.56 -1.24 -4.17
N ASP A 85 2.81 -1.68 -4.27
CA ASP A 85 3.13 -3.09 -4.40
C ASP A 85 2.57 -3.90 -3.23
N TYR A 86 2.16 -5.14 -3.52
CA TYR A 86 1.70 -6.09 -2.51
C TYR A 86 2.83 -7.06 -2.14
N HIS A 87 3.18 -7.11 -0.85
CA HIS A 87 4.11 -8.11 -0.32
C HIS A 87 3.36 -9.23 0.40
N GLU A 88 3.51 -10.45 -0.08
CA GLU A 88 2.75 -11.63 0.41
C GLU A 88 3.08 -12.00 1.86
N ASN A 89 4.32 -11.75 2.29
CA ASN A 89 4.80 -12.02 3.64
C ASN A 89 4.30 -11.00 4.68
N GLY A 90 3.55 -9.98 4.25
CA GLY A 90 3.01 -8.95 5.14
C GLY A 90 4.08 -8.06 5.74
N SER A 91 3.80 -7.53 6.94
CA SER A 91 4.75 -6.71 7.67
C SER A 91 5.86 -7.55 8.30
N LEU A 92 7.00 -6.94 8.62
CA LEU A 92 8.04 -7.61 9.39
C LEU A 92 7.52 -8.11 10.75
N TYR A 93 6.58 -7.38 11.37
CA TYR A 93 5.91 -7.79 12.61
C TYR A 93 5.14 -9.11 12.44
N ASP A 94 4.40 -9.28 11.33
CA ASP A 94 3.67 -10.51 11.05
C ASP A 94 4.62 -11.65 10.69
N PHE A 95 5.65 -11.36 9.89
CA PHE A 95 6.62 -12.34 9.45
C PHE A 95 7.37 -13.00 10.62
N LEU A 96 7.82 -12.19 11.60
CA LEU A 96 8.58 -12.66 12.76
C LEU A 96 7.74 -13.46 13.76
N LYS A 97 6.42 -13.33 13.75
CA LYS A 97 5.55 -14.17 14.60
C LYS A 97 5.47 -15.62 14.13
N CYS A 98 5.64 -15.85 12.83
CA CYS A 98 5.46 -17.16 12.22
C CYS A 98 6.78 -17.79 11.74
N THR A 99 7.89 -17.04 11.76
CA THR A 99 9.16 -17.45 11.15
C THR A 99 10.33 -17.22 12.10
N THR A 100 11.11 -18.27 12.36
CA THR A 100 12.41 -18.16 13.01
C THR A 100 13.49 -17.84 11.99
N LEU A 101 14.47 -17.01 12.35
CA LEU A 101 15.54 -16.57 11.45
C LEU A 101 16.86 -17.29 11.73
N ASP A 102 17.60 -17.61 10.67
CA ASP A 102 19.03 -17.88 10.78
C ASP A 102 19.84 -16.57 10.75
N ASN A 103 21.14 -16.66 11.03
CA ASN A 103 22.03 -15.48 11.05
C ASN A 103 22.02 -14.73 9.71
N ARG A 104 21.93 -15.44 8.59
CA ARG A 104 21.94 -14.84 7.26
C ARG A 104 20.67 -14.03 6.99
N ALA A 105 19.51 -14.59 7.30
CA ALA A 105 18.21 -13.93 7.14
C ALA A 105 18.10 -12.72 8.09
N LEU A 106 18.57 -12.84 9.33
CA LEU A 106 18.62 -11.75 10.29
C LEU A 106 19.45 -10.57 9.74
N LEU A 107 20.68 -10.84 9.29
CA LEU A 107 21.56 -9.82 8.71
C LEU A 107 20.97 -9.20 7.45
N LYS A 108 20.33 -10.00 6.60
CA LYS A 108 19.67 -9.49 5.38
C LYS A 108 18.52 -8.54 5.72
N LEU A 109 17.66 -8.89 6.67
CA LEU A 109 16.54 -8.04 7.10
C LEU A 109 17.04 -6.75 7.74
N ALA A 110 18.04 -6.84 8.63
CA ALA A 110 18.64 -5.67 9.26
C ALA A 110 19.31 -4.74 8.26
N TYR A 111 20.12 -5.28 7.34
CA TYR A 111 20.79 -4.49 6.29
C TYR A 111 19.79 -3.82 5.34
N SER A 112 18.69 -4.50 5.01
CA SER A 112 17.65 -3.94 4.14
C SER A 112 16.81 -2.84 4.78
N ALA A 113 16.90 -2.66 6.11
CA ALA A 113 16.13 -1.67 6.86
C ALA A 113 16.97 -0.47 7.34
N ALA A 114 18.29 -0.55 7.22
CA ALA A 114 19.26 0.48 7.60
C ALA A 114 19.46 1.48 6.46
#